data_AF-A0AAU7QDY7-F1
#
_entry.id   AF-A0AAU7QDY7-F1
#
_cell.length_a   1.000
_cell.length_b   1.000
_cell.length_c   1.000
_cell.angle_alpha   90.00
_cell.angle_beta   90.00
_cell.angle_gamma   90.00
#
_symmetry.space_group_name_H-M   'P 1'
#
loop_
_entity.id
_entity.type
_entity.pdbx_description
1 polymer ?
#
loop_
_entity_poly.entity_id
_entity_poly.type
_entity_poly.pdbx_seq_one_letter_code
_entity_poly.pdbx_strand_id
1 'polypeptide(L)'
;MEQSLTTDPVRALPAAEAVKAAPLRLKKNMSVGQVFQIIAANCLTQILANAAGVRRQDGESVHQMRVGLRRLRSALGLFKAVLPPNEPLREELDWLTRQLGIARDWDIVAGPVLNGLAEALEEPLPLEYVRQAAMRQSKKSAKDAADAVSSARYERLVLSLTQWINQREWRGTASADQRKRLKSRIPCFADQMLRRYRRGMKKQGKKLPEATAQRRHKVRIAAKKTPLHRGILSLPVPG
;
A
#
# COMPACT_ATOMS: atom_id res chain seq x y z
N MET A 1 -17.55 -29.08 46.00
CA MET A 1 -18.15 -28.36 44.86
C MET A 1 -17.02 -27.71 44.08
N GLU A 2 -16.47 -28.45 43.12
CA GLU A 2 -15.50 -27.93 42.15
C GLU A 2 -16.24 -26.99 41.19
N GLN A 3 -15.80 -25.73 41.13
CA GLN A 3 -16.21 -24.82 40.06
C GLN A 3 -15.11 -24.79 39.00
N SER A 4 -15.36 -25.51 37.92
CA SER A 4 -14.63 -25.42 36.66
C SER A 4 -14.77 -24.02 36.06
N LEU A 5 -13.70 -23.23 36.12
CA LEU A 5 -13.53 -22.04 35.29
C LEU A 5 -12.72 -22.45 34.04
N THR A 6 -13.44 -22.95 33.03
CA THR A 6 -12.92 -23.07 31.67
C THR A 6 -12.61 -21.67 31.15
N THR A 7 -11.38 -21.25 31.33
CA THR A 7 -10.89 -19.97 30.83
C THR A 7 -10.53 -20.18 29.36
N ASP A 8 -11.40 -19.74 28.45
CA ASP A 8 -11.14 -19.74 27.01
C ASP A 8 -9.79 -19.05 26.69
N PRO A 9 -8.77 -19.76 26.18
CA PRO A 9 -7.45 -19.18 25.94
C PRO A 9 -7.39 -18.29 24.68
N VAL A 10 -8.52 -18.05 24.01
CA VAL A 10 -8.58 -17.33 22.72
C VAL A 10 -8.92 -15.83 22.90
N ARG A 11 -9.25 -15.37 24.12
CA ARG A 11 -9.87 -14.05 24.35
C ARG A 11 -8.93 -12.87 24.65
N ALA A 12 -7.61 -13.01 24.53
CA ALA A 12 -6.73 -11.84 24.65
C ALA A 12 -5.39 -12.06 23.93
N LEU A 13 -5.43 -12.18 22.60
CA LEU A 13 -4.24 -11.80 21.85
C LEU A 13 -4.05 -10.29 22.05
N PRO A 14 -2.90 -9.82 22.57
CA PRO A 14 -2.63 -8.40 22.70
C PRO A 14 -2.90 -7.73 21.35
N ALA A 15 -3.41 -6.49 21.36
CA ALA A 15 -3.70 -5.74 20.15
C ALA A 15 -2.46 -5.76 19.27
N ALA A 16 -2.44 -6.65 18.26
CA ALA A 16 -1.27 -6.84 17.42
C ALA A 16 -0.88 -5.46 16.87
N GLU A 17 0.28 -4.98 17.29
CA GLU A 17 0.79 -3.68 16.86
C GLU A 17 0.84 -3.64 15.34
N ALA A 18 0.52 -2.48 14.77
CA ALA A 18 0.50 -2.30 13.34
C ALA A 18 1.84 -2.69 12.71
N VAL A 19 1.78 -3.62 11.75
CA VAL A 19 2.97 -4.27 11.20
C VAL A 19 3.51 -3.47 10.02
N LYS A 20 4.74 -3.00 10.14
CA LYS A 20 5.46 -2.29 9.07
C LYS A 20 6.03 -3.27 8.03
N ALA A 21 6.43 -2.71 6.89
CA ALA A 21 7.12 -3.46 5.85
C ALA A 21 8.46 -4.03 6.34
N ALA A 22 8.63 -5.35 6.26
CA ALA A 22 9.93 -5.97 6.47
C ALA A 22 10.94 -5.55 5.37
N PRO A 23 12.24 -5.40 5.69
CA PRO A 23 13.27 -5.12 4.70
C PRO A 23 13.32 -6.15 3.58
N LEU A 24 13.48 -5.69 2.34
CA LEU A 24 13.62 -6.57 1.17
C LEU A 24 15.07 -7.06 1.06
N ARG A 25 15.26 -8.38 0.96
CA ARG A 25 16.55 -9.00 0.66
C ARG A 25 16.57 -9.44 -0.80
N LEU A 26 17.25 -8.69 -1.65
CA LEU A 26 17.40 -8.97 -3.09
C LEU A 26 18.84 -9.39 -3.39
N LYS A 27 19.02 -10.43 -4.22
CA LYS A 27 20.34 -10.90 -4.67
C LYS A 27 20.60 -10.47 -6.13
N LYS A 28 21.86 -10.15 -6.46
CA LYS A 28 22.25 -9.66 -7.80
C LYS A 28 21.95 -10.64 -8.95
N ASN A 29 21.92 -11.94 -8.66
CA ASN A 29 21.68 -13.00 -9.64
C ASN A 29 20.20 -13.34 -9.85
N MET A 30 19.29 -12.70 -9.12
CA MET A 30 17.85 -12.93 -9.30
C MET A 30 17.37 -12.41 -10.67
N SER A 31 16.35 -13.06 -11.21
CA SER A 31 15.65 -12.60 -12.41
C SER A 31 14.65 -11.50 -12.08
N VAL A 32 14.24 -10.72 -13.09
CA VAL A 32 13.18 -9.71 -12.97
C VAL A 32 11.91 -10.31 -12.35
N GLY A 33 11.51 -11.51 -12.78
CA GLY A 33 10.33 -12.19 -12.25
C GLY A 33 10.47 -12.61 -10.78
N GLN A 34 11.66 -13.03 -10.35
CA GLN A 34 11.92 -13.35 -8.93
C GLN A 34 11.84 -12.10 -8.06
N VAL A 35 12.42 -10.98 -8.50
CA VAL A 35 12.35 -9.71 -7.78
C VAL A 35 10.92 -9.22 -7.64
N PHE A 36 10.15 -9.26 -8.73
CA PHE A 36 8.73 -8.90 -8.68
C PHE A 36 7.98 -9.73 -7.63
N GLN A 37 8.17 -11.06 -7.65
CA GLN A 37 7.49 -11.95 -6.71
C GLN A 37 7.85 -11.62 -5.25
N ILE A 38 9.14 -11.41 -4.94
CA ILE A 38 9.59 -11.06 -3.60
C ILE A 38 8.97 -9.74 -3.12
N ILE A 39 8.93 -8.73 -3.98
CA ILE A 39 8.32 -7.44 -3.65
C ILE A 39 6.82 -7.59 -3.44
N ALA A 40 6.13 -8.29 -4.34
CA ALA A 40 4.68 -8.49 -4.27
C ALA A 40 4.30 -9.27 -3.00
N ALA A 41 5.02 -10.35 -2.69
CA ALA A 41 4.82 -11.15 -1.48
C ALA A 41 5.08 -10.36 -0.19
N ASN A 42 6.12 -9.52 -0.16
CA ASN A 42 6.39 -8.64 0.97
C ASN A 42 5.28 -7.59 1.17
N CYS A 43 4.73 -7.04 0.08
CA CYS A 43 3.59 -6.12 0.17
C CYS A 43 2.34 -6.84 0.65
N LEU A 44 2.05 -8.04 0.14
CA LEU A 44 0.94 -8.87 0.57
C LEU A 44 1.04 -9.21 2.07
N THR A 45 2.23 -9.60 2.53
CA THR A 45 2.47 -9.89 3.96
C THR A 45 2.12 -8.69 4.83
N GLN A 46 2.54 -7.47 4.44
CA GLN A 46 2.17 -6.25 5.17
C GLN A 46 0.66 -6.00 5.16
N ILE A 47 -0.02 -6.23 4.04
CA ILE A 47 -1.48 -6.06 3.93
C ILE A 47 -2.20 -7.01 4.87
N LEU A 48 -1.82 -8.29 4.88
CA LEU A 48 -2.45 -9.33 5.70
C LEU A 48 -2.18 -9.12 7.20
N ALA A 49 -0.94 -8.78 7.57
CA ALA A 49 -0.55 -8.60 8.96
C ALA A 49 -1.31 -7.47 9.68
N ASN A 50 -1.84 -6.49 8.93
CA ASN A 50 -2.62 -5.38 9.49
C ASN A 50 -4.13 -5.61 9.45
N ALA A 51 -4.62 -6.70 8.82
CA ALA A 51 -6.06 -6.92 8.64
C ALA A 51 -6.81 -6.99 9.98
N ALA A 52 -6.25 -7.70 10.98
CA ALA A 52 -6.85 -7.81 12.30
C ALA A 52 -6.95 -6.46 13.03
N GLY A 53 -5.93 -5.60 12.91
CA GLY A 53 -5.98 -4.25 13.47
C GLY A 53 -6.99 -3.36 12.78
N VAL A 54 -7.11 -3.44 11.44
CA VAL A 54 -8.16 -2.72 10.70
C VAL A 54 -9.56 -3.16 11.13
N ARG A 55 -9.79 -4.46 11.35
CA ARG A 55 -11.08 -4.97 11.87
C ARG A 55 -11.40 -4.41 13.27
N ARG A 56 -10.38 -4.12 14.08
CA ARG A 56 -10.51 -3.44 15.39
C ARG A 56 -10.53 -1.91 15.29
N GLN A 57 -10.61 -1.35 14.07
CA GLN A 57 -10.62 0.09 13.81
C GLN A 57 -9.35 0.82 14.29
N ASP A 58 -8.21 0.13 14.33
CA ASP A 58 -6.92 0.73 14.66
C ASP A 58 -6.40 1.60 13.49
N GLY A 59 -6.24 2.90 13.74
CA GLY A 59 -5.84 3.89 12.74
C GLY A 59 -4.44 3.63 12.15
N GLU A 60 -3.49 3.14 12.95
CA GLU A 60 -2.14 2.83 12.45
C GLU A 60 -2.15 1.56 11.59
N SER A 61 -2.95 0.55 11.93
CA SER A 61 -3.15 -0.62 11.07
C SER A 61 -3.79 -0.23 9.73
N VAL A 62 -4.77 0.68 9.71
CA VAL A 62 -5.32 1.26 8.46
C VAL A 62 -4.21 1.96 7.67
N HIS A 63 -3.36 2.73 8.35
CA HIS A 63 -2.23 3.40 7.73
C HIS A 63 -1.24 2.40 7.09
N GLN A 64 -0.79 1.39 7.83
CA GLN A 64 0.17 0.39 7.35
C GLN A 64 -0.40 -0.49 6.24
N MET A 65 -1.67 -0.88 6.31
CA MET A 65 -2.35 -1.60 5.22
C MET A 65 -2.40 -0.74 3.95
N ARG A 66 -2.72 0.56 4.05
CA ARG A 66 -2.64 1.52 2.92
C ARG A 66 -1.23 1.63 2.36
N VAL A 67 -0.20 1.63 3.21
CA VAL A 67 1.20 1.64 2.78
C VAL A 67 1.50 0.39 1.95
N GLY A 68 1.12 -0.80 2.43
CA GLY A 68 1.26 -2.07 1.71
C GLY A 68 0.57 -2.06 0.34
N LEU A 69 -0.69 -1.63 0.27
CA LEU A 69 -1.45 -1.53 -0.98
C LEU A 69 -0.82 -0.56 -1.97
N ARG A 70 -0.39 0.62 -1.51
CA ARG A 70 0.30 1.60 -2.35
C ARG A 70 1.61 1.03 -2.90
N ARG A 71 2.38 0.30 -2.08
CA ARG A 71 3.63 -0.36 -2.50
C ARG A 71 3.34 -1.42 -3.57
N LEU A 72 2.33 -2.27 -3.38
CA LEU A 72 1.92 -3.29 -4.34
C LEU A 72 1.47 -2.66 -5.68
N ARG A 73 0.59 -1.66 -5.64
CA ARG A 73 0.14 -0.94 -6.84
C ARG A 73 1.30 -0.26 -7.59
N SER A 74 2.27 0.26 -6.83
CA SER A 74 3.49 0.84 -7.40
C SER A 74 4.34 -0.23 -8.08
N ALA A 75 4.53 -1.40 -7.46
CA ALA A 75 5.22 -2.54 -8.07
C ALA A 75 4.51 -2.99 -9.37
N LEU A 76 3.19 -3.18 -9.35
CA LEU A 76 2.42 -3.51 -10.55
C LEU A 76 2.56 -2.47 -11.67
N GLY A 77 2.69 -1.19 -11.32
CA GLY A 77 2.94 -0.11 -12.27
C GLY A 77 4.37 -0.11 -12.84
N LEU A 78 5.36 -0.45 -12.02
CA LEU A 78 6.77 -0.52 -12.42
C LEU A 78 7.04 -1.71 -13.34
N PHE A 79 6.43 -2.86 -13.04
CA PHE A 79 6.59 -4.10 -13.81
C PHE A 79 5.57 -4.25 -14.96
N LYS A 80 4.75 -3.22 -15.24
CA LYS A 80 3.69 -3.29 -16.27
C LYS A 80 4.17 -3.64 -17.68
N ALA A 81 5.44 -3.37 -18.00
CA ALA A 81 6.01 -3.68 -19.32
C ALA A 81 6.44 -5.14 -19.47
N VAL A 82 6.51 -5.88 -18.36
CA VAL A 82 6.96 -7.28 -18.32
C VAL A 82 5.91 -8.22 -17.75
N LEU A 83 4.85 -7.69 -17.15
CA LEU A 83 3.70 -8.44 -16.67
C LEU A 83 2.53 -8.31 -17.67
N PRO A 84 1.79 -9.40 -17.92
CA PRO A 84 0.50 -9.32 -18.57
C PRO A 84 -0.48 -8.51 -17.70
N PRO A 85 -1.46 -7.83 -18.32
CA PRO A 85 -2.50 -7.13 -17.57
C PRO A 85 -3.36 -8.13 -16.77
N ASN A 86 -3.83 -7.70 -15.61
CA ASN A 86 -4.81 -8.42 -14.80
C ASN A 86 -5.78 -7.38 -14.27
N GLU A 87 -6.77 -7.01 -15.10
CA GLU A 87 -7.71 -5.94 -14.79
C GLU A 87 -8.63 -6.27 -13.61
N PRO A 88 -9.20 -7.49 -13.49
CA PRO A 88 -10.01 -7.85 -12.32
C PRO A 88 -9.26 -7.66 -11.01
N LEU A 89 -7.98 -8.07 -10.94
CA LEU A 89 -7.17 -7.87 -9.75
C LEU A 89 -6.87 -6.38 -9.48
N ARG A 90 -6.70 -5.56 -10.53
CA ARG A 90 -6.51 -4.11 -10.37
C ARG A 90 -7.74 -3.44 -9.80
N GLU A 91 -8.92 -3.79 -10.29
CA GLU A 91 -10.21 -3.26 -9.82
C GLU A 91 -10.44 -3.56 -8.34
N GLU A 92 -10.16 -4.79 -7.91
CA GLU A 92 -10.27 -5.18 -6.50
C GLU A 92 -9.27 -4.43 -5.60
N LEU A 93 -8.02 -4.27 -6.07
CA LEU A 93 -7.03 -3.45 -5.37
C LEU A 93 -7.44 -1.97 -5.31
N ASP A 94 -8.10 -1.44 -6.34
CA ASP A 94 -8.63 -0.08 -6.39
C ASP A 94 -9.82 0.11 -5.45
N TRP A 95 -10.73 -0.86 -5.39
CA TRP A 95 -11.82 -0.87 -4.41
C TRP A 95 -11.28 -0.80 -2.98
N LEU A 96 -10.38 -1.71 -2.59
CA LEU A 96 -9.85 -1.75 -1.23
C LEU A 96 -9.05 -0.48 -0.89
N THR A 97 -8.30 0.06 -1.85
CA THR A 97 -7.57 1.32 -1.68
C THR A 97 -8.51 2.49 -1.41
N ARG A 98 -9.67 2.54 -2.06
CA ARG A 98 -10.68 3.58 -1.84
C ARG A 98 -11.32 3.47 -0.46
N GLN A 99 -11.71 2.27 -0.04
CA GLN A 99 -12.33 2.03 1.28
C GLN A 99 -11.43 2.51 2.42
N LEU A 100 -10.16 2.07 2.42
CA LEU A 100 -9.18 2.50 3.43
C LEU A 100 -8.80 3.98 3.26
N GLY A 101 -8.91 4.50 2.04
CA GLY A 101 -8.68 5.89 1.68
C GLY A 101 -9.49 6.85 2.54
N ILE A 102 -10.81 6.64 2.56
CA ILE A 102 -11.76 7.50 3.27
C ILE A 102 -11.47 7.50 4.77
N ALA A 103 -11.24 6.31 5.36
CA ALA A 103 -10.94 6.17 6.80
C ALA A 103 -9.73 7.01 7.21
N ARG A 104 -8.61 6.86 6.51
CA ARG A 104 -7.38 7.55 6.87
C ARG A 104 -7.39 9.05 6.48
N ASP A 105 -8.22 9.47 5.53
CA ASP A 105 -8.37 10.89 5.24
C ASP A 105 -9.09 11.60 6.39
N TRP A 106 -10.15 11.00 6.96
CA TRP A 106 -10.83 11.51 8.15
C TRP A 106 -10.02 11.40 9.44
N ASP A 107 -9.24 10.34 9.60
CA ASP A 107 -8.31 10.20 10.72
C ASP A 107 -7.23 11.31 10.71
N ILE A 108 -6.71 11.67 9.53
CA ILE A 108 -5.79 12.80 9.38
C ILE A 108 -6.48 14.14 9.72
N VAL A 109 -7.74 14.31 9.30
CA VAL A 109 -8.51 15.53 9.61
C VAL A 109 -8.77 15.63 11.11
N ALA A 110 -9.29 14.58 11.73
CA ALA A 110 -9.70 14.55 13.13
C ALA A 110 -8.53 14.71 14.13
N GLY A 111 -7.31 14.33 13.72
CA GLY A 111 -6.10 14.50 14.54
C GLY A 111 -5.14 15.54 13.97
N PRO A 112 -4.14 15.14 13.16
CA PRO A 112 -3.03 16.00 12.73
C PRO A 112 -3.42 17.37 12.16
N VAL A 113 -4.45 17.44 11.33
CA VAL A 113 -4.83 18.70 10.66
C VAL A 113 -5.46 19.69 11.64
N LEU A 114 -6.44 19.25 12.43
CA LEU A 114 -7.10 20.13 13.39
C LEU A 114 -6.17 20.54 14.54
N ASN A 115 -5.27 19.64 14.98
CA ASN A 115 -4.25 19.98 15.98
C ASN A 115 -3.27 21.02 15.42
N GLY A 116 -2.72 20.80 14.23
CA GLY A 116 -1.81 21.77 13.60
C GLY A 116 -2.47 23.13 13.31
N LEU A 117 -3.78 23.14 13.02
CA LEU A 117 -4.53 24.40 12.88
C LEU A 117 -4.67 25.12 14.23
N ALA A 118 -4.97 24.41 15.31
CA ALA A 118 -5.08 25.01 16.64
C ALA A 118 -3.73 25.58 17.14
N GLU A 119 -2.62 24.93 16.80
CA GLU A 119 -1.27 25.40 17.15
C GLU A 119 -0.79 26.59 16.32
N ALA A 120 -1.26 26.73 15.07
CA ALA A 120 -0.82 27.77 14.16
C ALA A 120 -1.57 29.10 14.30
N LEU A 121 -2.66 29.14 15.08
CA LEU A 121 -3.49 30.32 15.24
C LEU A 121 -3.14 31.05 16.54
N GLU A 122 -2.92 32.36 16.43
CA GLU A 122 -2.63 33.23 17.58
C GLU A 122 -3.89 33.45 18.45
N GLU A 123 -5.07 33.44 17.84
CA GLU A 123 -6.36 33.52 18.54
C GLU A 123 -7.08 32.15 18.57
N PRO A 124 -7.63 31.71 19.72
CA PRO A 124 -8.34 30.44 19.81
C PRO A 124 -9.63 30.44 18.99
N LEU A 125 -9.68 29.65 17.91
CA LEU A 125 -10.95 29.36 17.23
C LEU A 125 -11.78 28.35 18.03
N PRO A 126 -13.11 28.50 18.13
CA PRO A 126 -14.00 27.52 18.75
C PRO A 126 -14.19 26.31 17.81
N LEU A 127 -13.13 25.53 17.60
CA LEU A 127 -13.10 24.37 16.70
C LEU A 127 -13.79 23.13 17.27
N GLU A 128 -14.37 23.21 18.46
CA GLU A 128 -14.91 22.03 19.16
C GLU A 128 -16.00 21.32 18.37
N TYR A 129 -16.95 22.07 17.79
CA TYR A 129 -17.99 21.49 16.92
C TYR A 129 -17.40 20.79 15.68
N VAL A 130 -16.34 21.37 15.10
CA VAL A 130 -15.64 20.81 13.93
C VAL A 130 -14.87 19.54 14.34
N ARG A 131 -14.20 19.56 15.49
CA ARG A 131 -13.47 18.41 16.05
C ARG A 131 -14.42 17.25 16.30
N GLN A 132 -15.56 17.49 16.94
CA GLN A 132 -16.58 16.46 17.17
C GLN A 132 -17.15 15.91 15.87
N ALA A 133 -17.44 16.77 14.88
CA ALA A 133 -17.92 16.31 13.57
C ALA A 133 -16.87 15.44 12.86
N ALA A 134 -15.60 15.86 12.86
CA ALA A 134 -14.49 15.10 12.29
C ALA A 134 -14.28 13.74 12.99
N MET A 135 -14.37 13.70 14.32
CA MET A 135 -14.27 12.45 15.09
C MET A 135 -15.41 11.48 14.77
N ARG A 136 -16.66 11.98 14.67
CA ARG A 136 -17.81 11.15 14.26
C ARG A 136 -17.58 10.52 12.89
N GLN A 137 -17.09 11.31 11.94
CA GLN A 137 -16.84 10.85 10.59
C GLN A 137 -15.61 9.92 10.49
N SER A 138 -14.58 10.15 11.30
CA SER A 138 -13.45 9.22 11.47
C SER A 138 -13.93 7.87 11.97
N LYS A 139 -14.74 7.84 13.04
CA LYS A 139 -15.29 6.59 13.59
C LYS A 139 -16.17 5.85 12.59
N LYS A 140 -17.04 6.56 11.87
CA LYS A 140 -17.87 5.96 10.81
C LYS A 140 -17.01 5.34 9.71
N SER A 141 -16.06 6.09 9.18
CA SER A 141 -15.22 5.61 8.08
C SER A 141 -14.23 4.51 8.51
N ALA A 142 -13.78 4.50 9.77
CA ALA A 142 -13.03 3.39 10.34
C ALA A 142 -13.88 2.10 10.43
N LYS A 143 -15.16 2.22 10.80
CA LYS A 143 -16.11 1.11 10.74
C LYS A 143 -16.31 0.62 9.31
N ASP A 144 -16.52 1.51 8.34
CA ASP A 144 -16.67 1.13 6.92
C ASP A 144 -15.43 0.37 6.40
N ALA A 145 -14.23 0.79 6.82
CA ALA A 145 -12.98 0.10 6.52
C ALA A 145 -12.91 -1.30 7.18
N ALA A 146 -13.32 -1.41 8.44
CA ALA A 146 -13.39 -2.68 9.15
C ALA A 146 -14.38 -3.65 8.47
N ASP A 147 -15.55 -3.16 8.06
CA ASP A 147 -16.56 -3.93 7.35
C ASP A 147 -16.04 -4.39 5.97
N ALA A 148 -15.33 -3.52 5.25
CA ALA A 148 -14.69 -3.88 3.98
C ALA A 148 -13.67 -5.02 4.16
N VAL A 149 -12.82 -4.98 5.19
CA VAL A 149 -11.79 -6.01 5.48
C VAL A 149 -12.39 -7.28 6.12
N SER A 150 -13.63 -7.21 6.59
CA SER A 150 -14.40 -8.36 7.09
C SER A 150 -15.30 -8.97 6.02
N SER A 151 -15.35 -8.39 4.82
CA SER A 151 -16.23 -8.85 3.75
C SER A 151 -15.67 -10.06 2.99
N ALA A 152 -16.58 -10.90 2.48
CA ALA A 152 -16.23 -11.98 1.55
C ALA A 152 -15.50 -11.47 0.28
N ARG A 153 -15.73 -10.21 -0.11
CA ARG A 153 -15.01 -9.58 -1.23
C ARG A 153 -13.53 -9.42 -0.92
N TYR A 154 -13.18 -8.95 0.29
CA TYR A 154 -11.79 -8.85 0.72
C TYR A 154 -11.11 -10.22 0.79
N GLU A 155 -11.79 -11.24 1.32
CA GLU A 155 -11.26 -12.60 1.41
C GLU A 155 -10.96 -13.18 0.02
N ARG A 156 -11.90 -13.02 -0.93
CA ARG A 156 -11.66 -13.40 -2.33
C ARG A 156 -10.46 -12.67 -2.93
N LEU A 157 -10.35 -11.36 -2.73
CA LEU A 157 -9.20 -10.57 -3.18
C LEU A 157 -7.88 -11.13 -2.59
N VAL A 158 -7.84 -11.41 -1.29
CA VAL A 158 -6.66 -11.98 -0.63
C VAL A 158 -6.29 -13.33 -1.23
N LEU A 159 -7.26 -14.23 -1.40
CA LEU A 159 -7.03 -15.55 -1.96
C LEU A 159 -6.52 -15.45 -3.40
N SER A 160 -7.22 -14.70 -4.26
CA SER A 160 -6.81 -14.49 -5.65
C SER A 160 -5.43 -13.85 -5.77
N LEU A 161 -5.13 -12.83 -4.94
CA LEU A 161 -3.82 -12.18 -4.95
C LEU A 161 -2.71 -13.11 -4.45
N THR A 162 -2.97 -13.91 -3.41
CA THR A 162 -2.04 -14.89 -2.85
C THR A 162 -1.73 -15.96 -3.88
N GLN A 163 -2.76 -16.52 -4.52
CA GLN A 163 -2.63 -17.50 -5.58
C GLN A 163 -1.82 -16.93 -6.76
N TRP A 164 -2.22 -15.76 -7.26
CA TRP A 164 -1.56 -15.09 -8.39
C TRP A 164 -0.06 -14.87 -8.13
N ILE A 165 0.32 -14.46 -6.91
CA ILE A 165 1.72 -14.25 -6.49
C ILE A 165 2.49 -15.56 -6.33
N ASN A 166 1.93 -16.56 -5.64
CA ASN A 166 2.64 -17.77 -5.28
C ASN A 166 2.79 -18.73 -6.47
N GLN A 167 1.74 -18.89 -7.28
CA GLN A 167 1.76 -19.72 -8.47
C GLN A 167 2.43 -19.01 -9.67
N ARG A 168 2.73 -17.71 -9.55
CA ARG A 168 3.35 -16.90 -10.60
C ARG A 168 2.54 -16.95 -11.90
N GLU A 169 1.22 -16.82 -11.79
CA GLU A 169 0.26 -17.05 -12.89
C GLU A 169 0.54 -16.18 -14.13
N TRP A 170 1.16 -15.01 -13.93
CA TRP A 170 1.65 -14.17 -15.02
C TRP A 170 2.63 -14.85 -15.98
N ARG A 171 3.25 -15.98 -15.61
CA ARG A 171 4.13 -16.74 -16.52
C ARG A 171 3.36 -17.48 -17.60
N GLY A 172 2.14 -17.95 -17.29
CA GLY A 172 1.31 -18.71 -18.22
C GLY A 172 0.65 -17.80 -19.26
N THR A 173 0.26 -16.59 -18.87
CA THR A 173 -0.41 -15.61 -19.73
C THR A 173 0.54 -14.60 -20.39
N ALA A 174 1.85 -14.69 -20.13
CA ALA A 174 2.85 -13.79 -20.70
C ALA A 174 3.22 -14.13 -22.14
N SER A 175 3.33 -13.10 -22.99
CA SER A 175 3.89 -13.22 -24.34
C SER A 175 5.34 -13.73 -24.33
N ALA A 176 5.84 -14.19 -25.49
CA ALA A 176 7.23 -14.65 -25.59
C ALA A 176 8.24 -13.58 -25.14
N ASP A 177 8.02 -12.31 -25.53
CA ASP A 177 8.84 -11.18 -25.12
C ASP A 177 8.78 -10.89 -23.62
N GLN A 178 7.58 -10.94 -23.04
CA GLN A 178 7.40 -10.78 -21.60
C GLN A 178 8.11 -11.90 -20.84
N ARG A 179 7.97 -13.16 -21.28
CA ARG A 179 8.68 -14.30 -20.68
C ARG A 179 10.20 -14.14 -20.75
N LYS A 180 10.74 -13.66 -21.88
CA LYS A 180 12.17 -13.35 -22.02
C LYS A 180 12.62 -12.27 -21.03
N ARG A 181 11.87 -11.17 -20.92
CA ARG A 181 12.16 -10.08 -19.99
C ARG A 181 12.02 -10.48 -18.51
N LEU A 182 11.08 -11.36 -18.18
CA LEU A 182 10.91 -11.89 -16.82
C LEU A 182 12.09 -12.78 -16.40
N LYS A 183 12.74 -13.45 -17.36
CA LYS A 183 13.93 -14.28 -17.14
C LYS A 183 15.24 -13.50 -17.14
N SER A 184 15.26 -12.24 -17.62
CA SER A 184 16.48 -11.45 -17.68
C SER A 184 17.00 -11.05 -16.30
N ARG A 185 18.29 -10.68 -16.24
CA ARG A 185 18.95 -10.21 -15.01
C ARG A 185 18.52 -8.79 -14.66
N ILE A 186 18.49 -8.49 -13.37
CA ILE A 186 18.06 -7.20 -12.80
C ILE A 186 18.85 -5.99 -13.30
N PRO A 187 20.19 -5.98 -13.43
CA PRO A 187 20.93 -4.73 -13.66
C PRO A 187 20.43 -3.95 -14.88
N CYS A 188 20.21 -4.64 -16.00
CA CYS A 188 19.67 -4.05 -17.23
C CYS A 188 18.21 -3.54 -17.05
N PHE A 189 17.41 -4.26 -16.27
CA PHE A 189 16.03 -3.90 -16.00
C PHE A 189 15.88 -2.76 -14.97
N ALA A 190 16.70 -2.75 -13.92
CA ALA A 190 16.76 -1.71 -12.90
C ALA A 190 17.18 -0.37 -13.51
N ASP A 191 18.16 -0.39 -14.42
CA ASP A 191 18.56 0.78 -15.18
C ASP A 191 17.44 1.31 -16.07
N GLN A 192 16.78 0.43 -16.84
CA GLN A 192 15.62 0.84 -17.66
C GLN A 192 14.48 1.39 -16.80
N MET A 193 14.21 0.78 -15.64
CA MET A 193 13.21 1.23 -14.69
C MET A 193 13.54 2.61 -14.10
N LEU A 194 14.76 2.81 -13.59
CA LEU A 194 15.21 4.07 -13.01
C LEU A 194 15.20 5.18 -14.06
N ARG A 195 15.64 4.90 -15.30
CA ARG A 195 15.55 5.86 -16.41
C ARG A 195 14.09 6.22 -16.73
N ARG A 196 13.18 5.24 -16.77
CA ARG A 196 11.75 5.49 -17.03
C ARG A 196 11.10 6.30 -15.90
N TYR A 197 11.42 6.00 -14.65
CA TYR A 197 10.91 6.71 -13.49
C TYR A 197 11.45 8.15 -13.42
N ARG A 198 12.77 8.33 -13.62
CA ARG A 198 13.42 9.65 -13.73
C ARG A 198 12.82 10.48 -14.88
N ARG A 199 12.57 9.88 -16.05
CA ARG A 199 11.90 10.55 -17.18
C ARG A 199 10.45 10.93 -16.86
N GLY A 200 9.70 10.05 -16.21
CA GLY A 200 8.34 10.32 -15.74
C GLY A 200 8.31 11.49 -14.74
N MET A 201 9.19 11.46 -13.75
CA MET A 201 9.35 12.54 -12.77
C MET A 201 9.81 13.84 -13.41
N LYS A 202 10.77 13.83 -14.35
CA LYS A 202 11.17 15.05 -15.08
C LYS A 202 10.04 15.61 -15.94
N LYS A 203 9.28 14.76 -16.66
CA LYS A 203 8.12 15.20 -17.46
C LYS A 203 6.99 15.77 -16.61
N GLN A 204 6.75 15.22 -15.43
CA GLN A 204 5.76 15.74 -14.49
C GLN A 204 6.27 16.94 -13.69
N GLY A 205 7.58 16.97 -13.39
CA GLY A 205 8.37 18.05 -12.79
C GLY A 205 8.32 19.34 -13.58
N LYS A 206 8.55 19.25 -14.89
CA LYS A 206 8.50 20.41 -15.80
C LYS A 206 7.13 21.10 -15.88
N LYS A 207 6.05 20.43 -15.46
CA LYS A 207 4.68 20.95 -15.48
C LYS A 207 4.17 21.38 -14.10
N LEU A 208 5.01 21.31 -13.06
CA LEU A 208 4.66 21.70 -11.69
C LEU A 208 4.55 23.22 -11.45
N PRO A 209 5.38 24.09 -12.06
CA PRO A 209 5.31 25.54 -11.82
C PRO A 209 3.95 26.15 -12.18
N GLU A 210 3.28 25.61 -13.21
CA GLU A 210 1.99 26.10 -13.74
C GLU A 210 0.81 25.14 -13.45
N ALA A 211 1.00 24.09 -12.65
CA ALA A 211 -0.02 23.06 -12.44
C ALA A 211 -1.10 23.50 -11.43
N THR A 212 -2.38 23.35 -11.80
CA THR A 212 -3.54 23.43 -10.89
C THR A 212 -3.44 22.43 -9.72
N ALA A 213 -4.14 22.70 -8.61
CA ALA A 213 -4.13 21.86 -7.39
C ALA A 213 -4.40 20.37 -7.67
N GLN A 214 -5.33 20.04 -8.57
CA GLN A 214 -5.60 18.65 -9.00
C GLN A 214 -4.43 18.01 -9.76
N ARG A 215 -3.67 18.80 -10.53
CA ARG A 215 -2.52 18.33 -11.31
C ARG A 215 -1.29 18.17 -10.39
N ARG A 216 -1.09 19.07 -9.42
CA ARG A 216 -0.14 18.89 -8.31
C ARG A 216 -0.49 17.67 -7.44
N HIS A 217 -1.77 17.42 -7.19
CA HIS A 217 -2.24 16.23 -6.49
C HIS A 217 -1.93 14.93 -7.26
N LYS A 218 -2.12 14.88 -8.59
CA LYS A 218 -1.72 13.75 -9.44
C LYS A 218 -0.20 13.54 -9.46
N VAL A 219 0.58 14.61 -9.50
CA VAL A 219 2.06 14.55 -9.43
C VAL A 219 2.51 14.06 -8.06
N ARG A 220 1.87 14.49 -6.97
CA ARG A 220 2.11 14.00 -5.61
C ARG A 220 1.75 12.50 -5.47
N ILE A 221 0.66 12.04 -6.08
CA ILE A 221 0.31 10.61 -6.17
C ILE A 221 1.39 9.84 -6.92
N ALA A 222 1.90 10.37 -8.03
CA ALA A 222 2.98 9.75 -8.80
C ALA A 222 4.31 9.74 -8.02
N ALA A 223 4.64 10.83 -7.31
CA ALA A 223 5.83 10.94 -6.47
C ALA A 223 5.80 9.95 -5.31
N LYS A 224 4.64 9.70 -4.69
CA LYS A 224 4.44 8.70 -3.62
C LYS A 224 4.60 7.24 -4.06
N LYS A 225 4.84 6.94 -5.35
CA LYS A 225 5.20 5.58 -5.85
C LYS A 225 6.68 5.20 -5.57
N THR A 226 7.39 6.00 -4.78
CA THR A 226 8.82 5.88 -4.45
C THR A 226 9.29 4.76 -3.49
N PRO A 227 8.47 4.00 -2.72
CA PRO A 227 9.05 3.12 -1.69
C PRO A 227 9.94 1.98 -2.21
N LEU A 228 9.83 1.60 -3.49
CA LEU A 228 10.70 0.56 -4.08
C LEU A 228 12.15 1.04 -4.30
N HIS A 229 12.40 2.35 -4.32
CA HIS A 229 13.70 2.87 -4.70
C HIS A 229 14.78 2.54 -3.67
N ARG A 230 14.46 2.55 -2.37
CA ARG A 230 15.47 2.31 -1.32
C ARG A 230 16.01 0.87 -1.34
N GLY A 231 15.17 -0.12 -1.64
CA GLY A 231 15.61 -1.53 -1.74
C GLY A 231 16.34 -1.87 -3.06
N ILE A 232 16.04 -1.17 -4.16
CA ILE A 232 16.70 -1.38 -5.46
C ILE A 232 18.01 -0.57 -5.57
N LEU A 233 18.07 0.63 -4.98
CA LEU A 233 19.27 1.50 -4.98
C LEU A 233 20.35 1.06 -3.98
N SER A 234 20.03 0.16 -3.04
CA SER A 234 21.05 -0.47 -2.17
C SER A 234 21.87 -1.57 -2.86
N LEU A 235 21.63 -1.83 -4.15
CA LEU A 235 22.51 -2.69 -4.93
C LEU A 235 23.76 -1.88 -5.35
N PRO A 236 24.99 -2.34 -5.06
CA PRO A 236 26.20 -1.66 -5.50
C PRO A 236 26.20 -1.51 -7.01
N VAL A 237 26.33 -0.26 -7.48
CA VAL A 237 26.55 0.06 -8.89
C VAL A 237 27.93 -0.49 -9.28
N PRO A 238 28.07 -1.26 -10.37
CA PRO A 238 29.40 -1.63 -10.84
C PRO A 238 30.10 -0.38 -11.39
N GLY A 239 31.33 -0.16 -10.93
CA GLY A 239 32.30 0.66 -11.65
C GLY A 239 32.75 -0.01 -12.94
#